data_AF-A0A920L6P4-F1
#
_entry.id   AF-A0A920L6P4-F1
#
_cell.length_a   1.000
_cell.length_b   1.000
_cell.length_c   1.000
_cell.angle_alpha   90.00
_cell.angle_beta   90.00
_cell.angle_gamma   90.00
#
_symmetry.space_group_name_H-M   'P 1'
#
loop_
_entity.id
_entity.type
_entity.pdbx_description
1 polymer ?
#
loop_
_entity_poly.entity_id
_entity_poly.type
_entity_poly.pdbx_seq_one_letter_code
_entity_poly.pdbx_strand_id
1 'polypeptide(L)'
;MCFRTNDKYRKIVAKFPEISTKIEKIIFMGGGAGFGNHTPVAEFNILVDPEAANIVFKSGVELVMMGLDVTHQAISTKERLEKIISTNTETGKFLADLMGSLSDIDIVKEKFLMELLFMMHLLLHI
;
A
#
# COMPACT_ATOMS: atom_id res chain seq x y z
N MET A 1 1.85 11.88 -6.15
CA MET A 1 3.08 11.08 -5.95
C MET A 1 2.78 9.90 -5.04
N CYS A 2 3.38 8.74 -5.29
CA CYS A 2 2.94 7.45 -4.75
C CYS A 2 4.11 6.72 -4.08
N PHE A 3 3.99 6.40 -2.78
CA PHE A 3 5.07 5.81 -2.00
C PHE A 3 4.58 4.74 -1.01
N ARG A 4 5.44 3.75 -0.71
CA ARG A 4 5.52 3.22 0.66
C ARG A 4 6.23 4.27 1.50
N THR A 5 5.81 4.51 2.75
CA THR A 5 6.42 5.53 3.64
C THR A 5 7.94 5.41 3.81
N ASN A 6 8.51 4.29 3.39
CA ASN A 6 9.93 3.96 3.44
C ASN A 6 10.77 4.92 2.57
N ASP A 7 11.35 5.92 3.23
CA ASP A 7 12.58 6.70 2.95
C ASP A 7 12.66 7.54 1.65
N LYS A 8 11.93 7.23 0.58
CA LYS A 8 12.06 7.95 -0.71
C LYS A 8 11.61 9.42 -0.62
N TYR A 9 10.46 9.69 0.00
CA TYR A 9 9.98 11.07 0.13
C TYR A 9 10.91 11.92 1.00
N ARG A 10 11.33 11.39 2.14
CA ARG A 10 12.30 12.04 3.05
C ARG A 10 13.58 12.46 2.32
N LYS A 11 14.18 11.53 1.56
CA LYS A 11 15.40 11.80 0.78
C LYS A 11 15.20 12.88 -0.28
N ILE A 12 14.04 12.92 -0.92
CA ILE A 12 13.75 13.87 -1.98
C ILE A 12 13.53 15.27 -1.37
N VAL A 13 12.73 15.41 -0.32
CA VAL A 13 12.50 16.71 0.35
C VAL A 13 13.79 17.25 0.96
N ALA A 14 14.65 16.38 1.52
CA ALA A 14 15.95 16.80 2.04
C ALA A 14 16.88 17.37 0.96
N LYS A 15 16.78 16.90 -0.29
CA LYS A 15 17.57 17.39 -1.43
C LYS A 15 16.91 18.53 -2.20
N PHE A 16 15.57 18.55 -2.25
CA PHE A 16 14.74 19.48 -3.01
C PHE A 16 13.54 19.92 -2.16
N PRO A 17 13.75 20.83 -1.19
CA PRO A 17 12.69 21.26 -0.26
C PRO A 17 11.47 21.87 -0.96
N GLU A 18 11.69 22.49 -2.11
CA GLU A 18 10.65 23.11 -2.95
C GLU A 18 9.74 22.08 -3.63
N ILE A 19 10.06 20.78 -3.60
CA ILE A 19 9.25 19.79 -4.29
C ILE A 19 7.85 19.66 -3.70
N SER A 20 7.69 19.93 -2.40
CA SER A 20 6.40 19.81 -1.73
C SER A 20 5.36 20.76 -2.30
N THR A 21 5.76 21.92 -2.86
CA THR A 21 4.83 22.85 -3.53
C THR A 21 4.44 22.40 -4.94
N LYS A 22 5.15 21.42 -5.50
CA LYS A 22 4.91 20.85 -6.84
C LYS A 22 4.16 19.51 -6.77
N ILE A 23 3.94 18.98 -5.56
CA ILE A 23 3.20 17.74 -5.36
C ILE A 23 1.77 18.10 -4.96
N GLU A 24 0.82 17.79 -5.82
CA GLU A 24 -0.60 17.99 -5.54
C GLU A 24 -1.10 17.06 -4.43
N LYS A 25 -0.69 15.78 -4.48
CA LYS A 25 -1.21 14.74 -3.60
C LYS A 25 -0.16 13.68 -3.29
N ILE A 26 -0.12 13.18 -2.06
CA ILE A 26 0.66 12.01 -1.66
C ILE A 26 -0.29 10.89 -1.28
N ILE A 27 -0.18 9.77 -1.99
CA ILE A 27 -0.93 8.55 -1.70
C ILE A 27 0.08 7.53 -1.19
N PHE A 28 -0.14 7.02 0.03
CA PHE A 28 0.75 6.03 0.63
C PHE A 28 0.01 4.95 1.39
N MET A 29 0.64 3.77 1.45
CA MET A 29 0.21 2.66 2.29
C MET A 29 1.01 2.69 3.58
N GLY A 30 0.32 2.69 4.72
CA GLY A 30 0.95 2.66 6.04
C GLY A 30 -0.01 3.10 7.14
N GLY A 31 0.29 2.69 8.37
CA GLY A 31 -0.50 3.03 9.57
C GLY A 31 -1.78 2.21 9.73
N GLY A 32 -2.52 2.48 10.79
CA GLY A 32 -3.82 1.89 11.10
C GLY A 32 -4.49 2.70 12.20
N ALA A 33 -5.78 2.98 12.04
CA ALA A 33 -6.54 3.77 13.00
C ALA A 33 -6.85 2.97 14.28
N GLY A 34 -7.12 1.66 14.14
CA GLY A 34 -7.49 0.80 15.26
C GLY A 34 -6.39 -0.12 15.79
N PHE A 35 -5.45 -0.56 14.93
CA PHE A 35 -4.52 -1.64 15.27
C PHE A 35 -3.25 -1.61 14.41
N GLY A 36 -2.20 -2.29 14.88
CA GLY A 36 -0.96 -2.54 14.15
C GLY A 36 -0.82 -3.98 13.68
N ASN A 37 0.07 -4.22 12.71
CA ASN A 37 0.38 -5.55 12.18
C ASN A 37 1.78 -6.07 12.56
N HIS A 38 2.66 -5.19 13.02
CA HIS A 38 4.03 -5.55 13.43
C HIS A 38 4.19 -5.51 14.94
N THR A 39 3.58 -4.52 15.59
CA THR A 39 3.24 -4.55 17.02
C THR A 39 1.73 -4.38 17.17
N PRO A 40 1.13 -4.61 18.35
CA PRO A 40 -0.32 -4.43 18.54
C PRO A 40 -0.84 -3.04 18.15
N VAL A 41 0.02 -2.02 18.16
CA VAL A 41 -0.33 -0.61 17.92
C VAL A 41 0.42 0.04 16.75
N ALA A 42 1.35 -0.66 16.10
CA ALA A 42 2.14 -0.10 15.01
C ALA A 42 2.13 -0.97 13.76
N GLU A 43 1.90 -0.31 12.63
CA GLU A 43 2.02 -0.88 11.30
C GLU A 43 3.49 -0.86 10.84
N PHE A 44 3.90 -1.89 10.11
CA PHE A 44 5.27 -2.12 9.67
C PHE A 44 5.92 -0.93 8.95
N ASN A 45 5.30 -0.36 7.92
CA ASN A 45 5.89 0.73 7.13
C ASN A 45 6.06 2.03 7.93
N ILE A 46 5.21 2.26 8.93
CA ILE A 46 5.38 3.39 9.87
C ILE A 46 6.45 3.07 10.92
N LEU A 47 6.49 1.83 11.43
CA LEU A 47 7.46 1.44 12.45
C LEU A 47 8.90 1.41 11.93
N VAL A 48 9.09 1.05 10.66
CA VAL A 48 10.41 0.96 10.02
C VAL A 48 11.07 2.34 9.85
N ASP A 49 10.29 3.39 9.59
CA ASP A 49 10.80 4.77 9.39
C ASP A 49 9.78 5.82 9.91
N PRO A 50 9.65 5.96 11.24
CA PRO A 50 8.70 6.90 11.83
C PRO A 50 9.06 8.37 11.53
N GLU A 51 10.34 8.68 11.31
CA GLU A 51 10.80 10.01 10.92
C GLU A 51 10.31 10.39 9.53
N ALA A 52 10.40 9.50 8.54
CA ALA A 52 9.86 9.75 7.21
C ALA A 52 8.33 9.92 7.26
N ALA A 53 7.62 9.11 8.04
CA ALA A 53 6.19 9.25 8.24
C ALA A 53 5.84 10.64 8.82
N ASN A 54 6.54 11.08 9.87
CA ASN A 54 6.34 12.41 10.46
C ASN A 54 6.60 13.55 9.47
N ILE A 55 7.57 13.41 8.56
CA ILE A 55 7.81 14.39 7.50
C ILE A 55 6.66 14.41 6.48
N VAL A 56 6.15 13.25 6.06
CA VAL A 56 4.98 13.16 5.16
C VAL A 56 3.76 13.83 5.81
N PHE A 57 3.46 13.48 7.06
CA PHE A 57 2.32 14.05 7.80
C PHE A 57 2.42 15.58 8.00
N LYS A 58 3.63 16.12 8.08
CA LYS A 58 3.89 17.57 8.25
C LYS A 58 4.15 18.31 6.93
N SER A 59 4.05 17.64 5.78
CA SER A 59 4.40 18.22 4.48
C SER A 59 3.47 19.35 4.02
N GLY A 60 2.24 19.40 4.55
CA GLY A 60 1.19 20.33 4.09
C GLY A 60 0.57 19.95 2.74
N VAL A 61 1.02 18.86 2.12
CA VAL A 61 0.45 18.30 0.89
C VAL A 61 -0.82 17.51 1.22
N GLU A 62 -1.78 17.45 0.29
CA GLU A 62 -2.94 16.58 0.46
C GLU A 62 -2.52 15.11 0.59
N LEU A 63 -2.97 14.44 1.65
CA LEU A 63 -2.57 13.07 1.97
C LEU A 63 -3.75 12.10 1.82
N VAL A 64 -3.50 10.96 1.18
CA VAL A 64 -4.38 9.79 1.21
C VAL A 64 -3.60 8.64 1.84
N MET A 65 -4.06 8.19 3.00
CA MET A 65 -3.47 7.09 3.75
C MET A 65 -4.31 5.83 3.58
N MET A 66 -3.68 4.77 3.06
CA MET A 66 -4.26 3.43 3.04
C MET A 66 -3.70 2.60 4.20
N GLY A 67 -4.33 2.76 5.37
CA GLY A 67 -3.98 2.03 6.58
C GLY A 67 -4.53 0.60 6.60
N LEU A 68 -4.17 -0.14 7.64
CA LEU A 68 -4.59 -1.54 7.85
C LEU A 68 -6.09 -1.73 7.86
N ASP A 69 -6.85 -0.73 8.32
CA ASP A 69 -8.32 -0.77 8.36
C ASP A 69 -8.95 -0.92 6.96
N VAL A 70 -8.26 -0.43 5.92
CA VAL A 70 -8.68 -0.54 4.52
C VAL A 70 -8.02 -1.76 3.88
N THR A 71 -6.71 -1.94 4.10
CA THR A 71 -5.94 -2.96 3.37
C THR A 71 -6.27 -4.38 3.84
N HIS A 72 -6.69 -4.59 5.09
CA HIS A 72 -7.14 -5.90 5.58
C HIS A 72 -8.50 -6.34 5.03
N GLN A 73 -9.26 -5.43 4.40
CA GLN A 73 -10.53 -5.78 3.74
C GLN A 73 -10.30 -6.37 2.33
N ALA A 74 -9.13 -6.12 1.74
CA ALA A 74 -8.77 -6.61 0.41
C ALA A 74 -8.21 -8.04 0.50
N ILE A 75 -9.10 -9.02 0.69
CA ILE A 75 -8.73 -10.43 0.85
C ILE A 75 -8.83 -11.17 -0.50
N SER A 76 -7.85 -12.04 -0.78
CA SER A 76 -7.80 -12.89 -1.97
C SER A 76 -8.71 -14.09 -1.78
N THR A 77 -9.98 -13.94 -2.13
CA THR A 77 -10.93 -15.07 -2.11
C THR A 77 -10.73 -15.97 -3.32
N LYS A 78 -11.03 -17.26 -3.16
CA LYS A 78 -11.00 -18.24 -4.26
C LYS A 78 -11.85 -17.79 -5.45
N GLU A 79 -13.03 -17.24 -5.19
CA GLU A 79 -13.92 -16.69 -6.22
C GLU A 79 -13.27 -15.54 -7.01
N ARG A 80 -12.50 -14.66 -6.35
CA ARG A 80 -11.75 -13.59 -7.02
C ARG A 80 -10.66 -14.14 -7.91
N LEU A 81 -9.92 -15.15 -7.44
CA LEU A 81 -8.88 -15.81 -8.23
C LEU A 81 -9.47 -16.48 -9.47
N GLU A 82 -10.59 -17.19 -9.33
CA GLU A 82 -11.31 -17.82 -10.45
C GLU A 82 -11.77 -16.78 -11.48
N LYS A 83 -12.27 -15.62 -11.04
CA LYS A 83 -12.60 -14.50 -11.94
C LYS A 83 -11.38 -13.97 -12.68
N ILE A 84 -10.23 -13.85 -12.02
CA ILE A 84 -8.98 -13.42 -12.67
C ILE A 84 -8.54 -14.44 -13.72
N ILE A 85 -8.57 -15.73 -13.40
CA ILE A 85 -8.26 -16.83 -14.34
C ILE A 85 -9.20 -16.80 -15.55
N SER A 86 -10.49 -16.50 -15.32
CA SER A 86 -11.51 -16.45 -16.39
C SER A 86 -11.27 -15.35 -17.43
N THR A 87 -10.41 -14.36 -17.17
CA THR A 87 -10.00 -13.36 -18.17
C THR A 87 -9.20 -13.96 -19.32
N ASN A 88 -8.71 -15.20 -19.16
CA ASN A 88 -7.93 -15.96 -20.13
C ASN A 88 -6.70 -15.23 -20.69
N THR A 89 -6.13 -14.32 -19.90
CA THR A 89 -4.88 -13.61 -20.20
C THR A 89 -3.69 -14.30 -19.53
N GLU A 90 -2.50 -14.18 -20.12
CA GLU A 90 -1.27 -14.69 -19.50
C GLU A 90 -0.98 -14.00 -18.16
N THR A 91 -1.21 -12.68 -18.10
CA THR A 91 -1.10 -11.89 -16.86
C THR A 91 -2.08 -12.36 -15.79
N GLY A 92 -3.33 -12.65 -16.16
CA GLY A 92 -4.34 -13.16 -15.22
C GLY A 92 -3.96 -14.52 -14.64
N LYS A 93 -3.46 -15.44 -15.47
CA LYS A 93 -2.98 -16.76 -15.01
C LYS A 93 -1.79 -16.61 -14.06
N PHE A 94 -0.77 -15.84 -14.45
CA PHE A 94 0.39 -15.57 -13.61
C PHE A 94 0.01 -14.94 -12.27
N LEU A 95 -0.89 -13.95 -12.28
CA LEU A 95 -1.35 -13.28 -11.07
C LEU A 95 -2.11 -14.26 -10.15
N ALA A 96 -2.98 -15.10 -10.71
CA ALA A 96 -3.73 -16.07 -9.93
C ALA A 96 -2.83 -17.16 -9.33
N ASP A 97 -1.82 -17.63 -10.06
CA ASP A 97 -0.85 -18.61 -9.56
C ASP A 97 0.03 -18.02 -8.44
N LEU A 98 0.49 -16.78 -8.62
CA LEU A 98 1.24 -16.07 -7.59
C LEU A 98 0.37 -15.91 -6.33
N MET A 99 -0.86 -15.44 -6.48
CA MET A 99 -1.77 -15.24 -5.34
C MET A 99 -2.17 -16.57 -4.68
N GLY A 100 -2.37 -17.63 -5.46
CA GLY A 100 -2.72 -18.96 -5.00
C GLY A 100 -1.58 -19.61 -4.20
N SER A 101 -0.37 -19.65 -4.76
CA SER A 101 0.82 -20.19 -4.07
C SER A 101 1.14 -19.49 -2.75
N LEU A 102 0.79 -18.20 -2.67
CA LEU A 102 0.98 -17.39 -1.48
C LEU A 102 -0.17 -17.57 -0.47
N SER A 103 -1.39 -17.90 -0.91
CA SER A 103 -2.54 -18.09 -0.03
C SER A 103 -2.45 -19.30 0.91
N ASP A 104 -1.59 -20.27 0.58
CA ASP A 104 -1.27 -21.44 1.43
C ASP A 104 -0.32 -21.09 2.59
N ILE A 105 0.29 -19.91 2.58
CA ILE A 105 1.12 -19.41 3.68
C ILE A 105 0.19 -18.63 4.62
N ASP A 106 0.02 -19.10 5.86
CA ASP A 106 -0.89 -18.47 6.84
C ASP A 106 -0.58 -16.98 7.09
N ILE A 107 0.69 -16.57 6.97
CA ILE A 107 1.14 -15.17 7.08
C ILE A 107 0.66 -14.28 5.91
N VAL A 108 0.29 -14.89 4.79
CA VAL A 108 0.03 -14.20 3.52
C VAL A 108 -1.46 -14.16 3.16
N LYS A 109 -2.31 -14.96 3.83
CA LYS A 109 -3.78 -14.89 3.72
C LYS A 109 -4.33 -13.46 3.88
N GLU A 110 -3.66 -12.60 4.64
CA GLU A 110 -4.06 -11.21 4.87
C GLU A 110 -3.28 -10.16 4.05
N LYS A 111 -2.16 -10.50 3.41
CA LYS A 111 -1.11 -9.51 3.07
C LYS A 111 -0.94 -9.16 1.59
N PHE A 112 -1.44 -9.97 0.65
CA PHE A 112 -0.94 -9.89 -0.73
C PHE A 112 -1.73 -9.01 -1.70
N LEU A 113 -2.95 -8.59 -1.36
CA LEU A 113 -3.74 -7.69 -2.21
C LEU A 113 -3.54 -6.20 -1.89
N MET A 114 -2.73 -5.89 -0.88
CA MET A 114 -2.55 -4.53 -0.38
C MET A 114 -1.96 -3.59 -1.45
N GLU A 115 -1.03 -4.08 -2.28
CA GLU A 115 -0.40 -3.28 -3.35
C GLU A 115 -1.33 -3.10 -4.57
N LEU A 116 -2.21 -4.06 -4.84
CA LEU A 116 -3.15 -4.01 -5.97
C LEU A 116 -4.30 -3.03 -5.71
N LEU A 117 -4.84 -3.02 -4.48
CA LEU A 117 -5.85 -2.04 -4.07
C LEU A 117 -5.30 -0.60 -4.19
N PHE A 118 -4.05 -0.42 -3.77
CA PHE A 118 -3.31 0.83 -3.87
C PHE A 118 -3.14 1.28 -5.33
N MET A 119 -2.79 0.36 -6.23
CA MET A 119 -2.71 0.64 -7.67
C MET A 119 -4.08 0.95 -8.29
N MET A 120 -5.14 0.22 -7.92
CA MET A 120 -6.50 0.47 -8.43
C MET A 120 -7.04 1.83 -8.03
N HIS A 121 -6.83 2.27 -6.79
CA HIS A 121 -7.22 3.61 -6.37
C HIS A 121 -6.41 4.68 -7.10
N LEU A 122 -5.12 4.44 -7.36
CA LEU A 122 -4.33 5.32 -8.21
C LEU A 122 -5.00 5.47 -9.59
N LEU A 123 -5.37 4.37 -10.25
CA LEU A 123 -5.99 4.37 -11.58
C LEU A 123 -7.34 5.08 -11.65
N LEU A 124 -8.05 5.25 -10.53
CA LEU A 124 -9.33 5.97 -10.48
C LEU A 124 -9.17 7.48 -10.24
N HIS A 125 -7.96 7.94 -9.91
CA HIS A 125 -7.66 9.32 -9.54
C HIS A 125 -6.52 9.96 -10.35
N ILE A 126 -6.10 9.33 -11.46
CA ILE A 126 -5.24 9.90 -12.51
C ILE A 126 -6.11 10.13 -13.74
#